data_AF-A0A355G8X0-F1
#
_entry.id   AF-A0A355G8X0-F1
#
_cell.length_a   1.000
_cell.length_b   1.000
_cell.length_c   1.000
_cell.angle_alpha   90.00
_cell.angle_beta   90.00
_cell.angle_gamma   90.00
#
_symmetry.space_group_name_H-M   'P 1'
#
loop_
_entity.id
_entity.type
_entity.pdbx_description
1 polymer ?
#
loop_
_entity_poly.entity_id
_entity_poly.type
_entity_poly.pdbx_seq_one_letter_code
_entity_poly.pdbx_strand_id
1 'polypeptide(L)' 'MRQHPRFGYRRIGRMLQAAGWKVNPKRIYRLWRREGLKVPRKQRKKRALGTGANACHRHRAERKNHVWCCDFIFDRT' A
#
# COMPACT_ATOMS: atom_id res chain seq x y z
N MET A 1 -10.74 -10.63 16.33
CA MET A 1 -10.34 -10.15 14.98
C MET A 1 -11.17 -8.92 14.63
N ARG A 2 -10.57 -7.74 14.41
CA ARG A 2 -11.34 -6.52 14.05
C ARG A 2 -11.91 -6.71 12.63
N GLN A 3 -13.22 -6.91 12.51
CA GLN A 3 -13.90 -7.24 11.24
C GLN A 3 -13.69 -6.18 10.14
N HIS A 4 -13.35 -4.93 10.51
CA HIS A 4 -13.13 -3.84 9.56
C HIS A 4 -11.89 -2.99 9.90
N PRO A 5 -10.66 -3.46 9.60
CA PRO A 5 -9.42 -2.80 10.04
C PRO A 5 -9.15 -1.43 9.40
N ARG A 6 -9.89 -1.08 8.34
CA ARG A 6 -9.70 0.18 7.59
C ARG A 6 -10.83 1.18 7.74
N PHE A 7 -11.85 0.88 8.53
CA PHE A 7 -12.95 1.81 8.72
C PHE A 7 -12.48 2.90 9.67
N GLY A 8 -12.52 4.16 9.22
CA GLY A 8 -12.32 5.31 10.09
C GLY A 8 -13.63 5.75 10.74
N TYR A 9 -13.52 6.66 11.71
CA TYR A 9 -14.67 7.19 12.46
C TYR A 9 -15.84 7.68 11.58
N ARG A 10 -15.56 8.21 10.38
CA ARG A 10 -16.60 8.67 9.44
C ARG A 10 -17.44 7.52 8.88
N ARG A 11 -16.80 6.40 8.51
CA ARG A 11 -17.52 5.23 7.95
C ARG A 11 -18.32 4.52 9.03
N ILE A 12 -17.76 4.38 10.22
CA ILE A 12 -18.49 3.88 11.39
C ILE A 12 -19.66 4.78 11.74
N GLY A 13 -19.50 6.11 11.71
CA GLY A 13 -20.60 7.05 11.94
C GLY A 13 -21.78 6.86 10.98
N ARG A 14 -21.51 6.64 9.69
CA ARG A 14 -22.56 6.33 8.70
C ARG A 14 -23.24 4.99 8.97
N MET A 15 -22.48 3.96 9.37
CA MET A 15 -23.05 2.65 9.71
C MET A 15 -23.95 2.74 10.95
N LEU A 16 -23.54 3.51 11.96
CA LEU A 16 -24.35 3.75 13.15
C LEU A 16 -25.64 4.51 12.81
N GLN A 17 -25.57 5.52 11.93
CA GLN A 17 -26.76 6.22 11.43
C GLN A 17 -27.69 5.30 10.64
N ALA A 18 -27.15 4.45 9.76
CA ALA A 18 -27.94 3.45 9.03
C ALA A 18 -28.59 2.42 9.96
N ALA A 19 -27.96 2.12 11.09
CA ALA A 19 -28.54 1.30 12.15
C ALA A 19 -29.51 2.08 13.08
N GLY A 20 -29.89 3.30 12.74
CA GLY A 20 -30.87 4.12 13.48
C GLY A 20 -30.31 4.90 14.67
N TRP A 21 -29.00 4.88 14.91
CA TRP A 21 -28.40 5.60 16.03
C TRP A 21 -28.20 7.09 15.73
N LYS A 22 -28.77 7.96 16.57
CA LYS A 22 -28.52 9.41 16.54
C LYS A 22 -27.16 9.72 17.21
N VAL A 23 -26.07 9.52 16.46
CA VAL A 23 -24.70 9.74 16.95
C VAL A 23 -24.08 11.02 16.42
N ASN A 24 -23.48 11.81 17.31
CA ASN A 24 -22.72 13.00 16.93
C ASN A 24 -21.34 12.61 16.35
N PRO A 25 -20.99 12.99 15.11
CA PRO A 25 -19.68 12.71 14.52
C PRO A 25 -18.49 13.16 15.39
N LYS A 26 -18.64 14.27 16.13
CA LYS A 26 -17.61 14.77 17.06
C LYS A 26 -17.37 13.80 18.22
N ARG A 27 -18.43 13.17 18.75
CA ARG A 27 -18.33 12.19 19.84
C ARG A 27 -17.57 10.94 19.38
N ILE A 28 -17.91 10.45 18.18
CA ILE A 28 -17.21 9.31 17.56
C ILE A 28 -15.73 9.65 17.37
N TYR A 29 -15.42 10.82 16.80
CA TYR A 29 -14.03 11.23 16.61
C TYR A 29 -13.23 11.31 17.92
N ARG A 30 -13.82 11.83 19.00
CA ARG A 30 -13.18 11.90 20.32
C ARG A 30 -12.89 10.52 20.90
N LEU A 31 -13.87 9.62 20.86
CA LEU A 31 -13.69 8.22 21.28
C LEU A 31 -12.62 7.54 20.42
N TRP A 32 -12.66 7.75 19.10
CA TRP A 32 -11.70 7.19 18.16
C TRP A 32 -10.26 7.63 18.42
N ARG A 33 -10.06 8.90 18.80
CA ARG A 33 -8.75 9.44 19.22
C ARG A 33 -8.30 8.89 20.57
N ARG A 34 -9.21 8.79 21.54
CA ARG A 34 -8.92 8.26 22.89
C ARG A 34 -8.51 6.79 22.84
N GLU A 35 -9.22 6.00 22.04
CA GLU A 35 -8.97 4.56 21.85
C GLU A 35 -7.79 4.26 20.90
N GLY A 36 -7.10 5.30 20.39
CA GLY A 36 -5.94 5.12 19.50
C GLY A 36 -6.26 4.40 18.18
N LEU A 37 -7.52 4.44 17.72
CA LEU A 37 -8.01 3.67 16.56
C LEU A 37 -7.56 4.27 15.22
N LYS A 38 -6.31 4.70 15.08
CA LYS A 38 -5.85 5.31 13.82
C LYS A 38 -5.88 4.27 12.69
N VAL A 39 -6.56 4.63 11.59
CA VAL A 39 -6.57 3.80 10.39
C VAL A 39 -5.13 3.68 9.88
N PRO A 40 -4.58 2.46 9.71
CA PRO A 40 -3.24 2.28 9.18
C PRO A 40 -3.12 2.93 7.80
N ARG A 41 -1.98 3.61 7.55
CA ARG A 41 -1.69 4.15 6.21
C ARG A 41 -1.55 2.98 5.24
N LYS A 42 -2.15 3.12 4.04
CA LYS A 42 -1.95 2.14 2.96
C LYS A 42 -0.46 2.10 2.64
N GLN A 43 0.20 0.97 2.90
CA GLN A 43 1.57 0.79 2.46
C GLN A 43 1.61 0.74 0.93
N ARG A 44 2.53 1.48 0.32
CA ARG A 44 2.78 1.37 -1.12
C ARG A 44 3.37 -0.01 -1.38
N LYS A 45 2.79 -0.76 -2.32
CA LYS A 45 3.38 -2.02 -2.79
C LYS A 45 4.78 -1.68 -3.32
N LYS A 46 5.82 -2.18 -2.67
CA LYS A 46 7.18 -2.07 -3.21
C LYS A 46 7.22 -2.91 -4.49
N ARG A 47 7.81 -2.38 -5.56
CA ARG A 47 8.09 -3.20 -6.75
C ARG A 47 8.97 -4.35 -6.29
N ALA A 48 8.66 -5.56 -6.75
CA ALA A 48 9.54 -6.70 -6.50
C ALA A 48 10.91 -6.34 -7.08
N LEU A 49 11.97 -6.48 -6.28
CA LEU A 49 13.34 -6.18 -6.71
C LEU A 49 13.87 -7.23 -7.71
N GLY A 50 13.09 -8.27 -7.99
CA GLY A 50 13.53 -9.45 -8.75
C GLY A 50 14.55 -10.28 -7.97
N THR A 51 14.86 -11.47 -8.48
CA THR A 51 16.09 -12.15 -8.15
C THR A 51 17.20 -11.45 -8.94
N GLY A 52 18.15 -10.83 -8.26
CA GLY A 52 19.26 -10.17 -8.94
C GLY A 52 20.28 -11.15 -9.54
N ALA A 53 19.83 -12.37 -9.85
CA ALA A 53 20.57 -13.43 -10.51
C ALA A 53 21.04 -13.00 -11.90
N ASN A 54 20.36 -12.08 -12.59
CA ASN A 54 20.78 -11.56 -13.89
C ASN A 54 21.27 -10.10 -13.81
N ALA A 55 21.55 -9.58 -12.61
CA ALA A 55 21.94 -8.20 -12.48
C ALA A 55 23.36 -7.99 -13.04
N CYS A 56 23.54 -6.97 -13.89
CA CYS A 56 24.81 -6.69 -14.58
C CYS A 56 25.99 -6.46 -13.62
N HIS A 57 25.74 -5.93 -12.42
CA HIS A 57 26.78 -5.77 -11.38
C HIS A 57 27.25 -7.08 -10.76
N ARG A 58 26.48 -8.18 -10.90
CA ARG A 58 26.87 -9.52 -10.45
C ARG A 58 27.53 -10.37 -11.54
N HIS A 59 27.26 -10.08 -12.81
CA HIS A 59 27.83 -10.80 -13.95
C HIS A 59 28.84 -9.95 -14.69
N ARG A 60 30.12 -10.07 -14.31
CA ARG A 60 31.22 -9.42 -15.02
C ARG A 60 31.53 -10.20 -16.31
N ALA A 61 31.68 -9.50 -17.43
CA ALA A 61 32.09 -10.12 -18.68
C ALA A 61 33.58 -10.52 -18.60
N GLU A 62 33.90 -11.80 -18.80
CA GLU A 62 35.27 -12.33 -18.76
C GLU A 62 35.82 -12.62 -20.16
N ARG A 63 34.93 -12.83 -21.14
CA ARG A 63 35.28 -13.14 -22.53
C ARG A 63 34.29 -12.54 -23.50
N LYS A 64 34.64 -12.51 -24.79
CA LYS A 64 33.75 -12.05 -25.87
C LYS A 64 32.45 -12.86 -25.85
N ASN A 65 31.30 -12.19 -26.04
CA ASN A 65 29.95 -12.75 -26.02
C ASN A 65 29.51 -13.38 -24.68
N HIS A 66 30.16 -13.05 -23.55
CA HIS A 66 29.83 -13.61 -22.24
C HIS A 66 28.55 -13.05 -21.62
N VAL A 67 28.25 -11.76 -21.83
CA VAL A 67 27.08 -11.07 -21.25
C VAL A 67 26.41 -10.27 -22.35
N TRP A 68 25.08 -10.40 -22.44
CA TRP A 68 24.25 -9.66 -23.39
C TRP A 68 23.27 -8.78 -22.61
N CYS A 69 23.18 -7.50 -23.00
CA CYS A 69 22.20 -6.56 -22.47
C CYS A 69 21.18 -6.27 -23.56
N CYS A 70 19.90 -6.45 -23.26
CA CYS A 70 18.81 -6.06 -24.14
C CYS A 70 17.97 -5.01 -23.43
N ASP A 71 17.82 -3.84 -24.03
CA ASP A 71 16.87 -2.82 -23.64
C ASP A 71 15.80 -2.64 -24.72
N PHE A 72 14.68 -2.05 -24.33
CA PHE A 72 13.58 -1.75 -25.25
C PHE A 72 13.39 -0.25 -25.25
N ILE A 73 13.42 0.34 -26.45
CA ILE A 73 13.04 1.74 -26.66
C ILE A 73 11.66 1.72 -27.30
N PHE A 74 10.73 2.49 -26.74
CA PHE A 74 9.40 2.69 -27.31
C PHE A 74 9.33 4.12 -27.83
N ASP A 75 9.03 4.26 -29.12
CA ASP A 75 8.68 5.56 -29.68
C ASP A 75 7.20 5.85 -29.44
N ARG A 76 6.84 7.11 -29.24
CA ARG A 76 5.46 7.53 -28.96
C ARG A 76 5.04 8.58 -29.99
N THR A 77 4.26 8.14 -30.99
CA THR A 77 3.54 9.01 -31.94
C THR A 77 2.38 9.72 -31.29
#